data_AF-A0AAV7JJI0-F1
#
_entry.id   AF-A0AAV7JJI0-F1
#
_cell.length_a   1.000
_cell.length_b   1.000
_cell.length_c   1.000
_cell.angle_alpha   90.00
_cell.angle_beta   90.00
_cell.angle_gamma   90.00
#
_symmetry.space_group_name_H-M   'P 1'
#
loop_
_entity.id
_entity.type
_entity.pdbx_description
1 polymer ?
#
loop_
_entity_poly.entity_id
_entity_poly.type
_entity_poly.pdbx_seq_one_letter_code
_entity_poly.pdbx_strand_id
1 'polypeptide(L)'
;MAGRKQDDIWVHFERYTTEGVAGWKARCKLCKKEMQGVVNHLKQHYSSCSMQDHPIIAENESIDLVARSTALCGEVPDTSLFAKEKRPRITHIGEYVMKTSKSEAELLDLQIACYIYATTRLL
;
A
#
# COMPACT_ATOMS: atom_id res chain seq x y z
N MET A 1 27.84 -23.21 -11.64
CA MET A 1 27.41 -22.74 -10.31
C MET A 1 26.08 -22.02 -10.48
N ALA A 2 25.01 -22.55 -9.90
CA ALA A 2 23.65 -22.04 -10.12
C ALA A 2 23.48 -20.66 -9.45
N GLY A 3 23.52 -19.60 -10.24
CA GLY A 3 23.21 -18.25 -9.81
C GLY A 3 21.72 -18.15 -9.49
N ARG A 4 21.34 -18.37 -8.22
CA ARG A 4 19.99 -18.04 -7.77
C ARG A 4 19.85 -16.52 -7.83
N LYS A 5 18.80 -16.04 -8.50
CA LYS A 5 18.45 -14.62 -8.49
C LYS A 5 18.34 -14.17 -7.04
N GLN A 6 19.07 -13.12 -6.69
CA GLN A 6 19.07 -12.58 -5.35
C GLN A 6 17.67 -12.02 -5.04
N ASP A 7 17.08 -12.39 -3.90
CA ASP A 7 15.74 -11.91 -3.53
C ASP A 7 15.69 -10.37 -3.40
N ASP A 8 14.67 -9.76 -3.99
CA ASP A 8 14.44 -8.29 -3.99
C ASP A 8 14.26 -7.68 -2.60
N ILE A 9 13.95 -8.50 -1.58
CA ILE A 9 13.77 -8.03 -0.20
C ILE A 9 15.00 -7.27 0.33
N TRP A 10 16.19 -7.62 -0.15
CA TRP A 10 17.45 -7.02 0.27
C TRP A 10 17.61 -5.55 -0.08
N VAL A 11 16.78 -4.99 -0.97
CA VAL A 11 16.74 -3.54 -1.24
C VAL A 11 16.40 -2.75 0.02
N HIS A 12 15.61 -3.34 0.93
CA HIS A 12 15.14 -2.70 2.16
C HIS A 12 16.02 -2.96 3.38
N PHE A 13 17.10 -3.74 3.23
CA PHE A 13 17.99 -4.13 4.33
C PHE A 13 19.45 -3.85 4.00
N GLU A 14 20.22 -3.48 5.00
CA GLU A 14 21.67 -3.32 4.91
C GLU A 14 22.35 -4.60 5.38
N ARG A 15 23.24 -5.17 4.55
CA ARG A 15 24.02 -6.37 4.88
C ARG A 15 25.30 -5.98 5.58
N TYR A 16 25.61 -6.66 6.67
CA TYR A 16 26.91 -6.54 7.31
C TYR A 16 27.36 -7.90 7.85
N THR A 17 28.67 -8.12 7.85
CA THR A 17 29.32 -9.26 8.47
C THR A 17 29.90 -8.80 9.80
N THR A 18 29.63 -9.52 10.88
CA THR A 18 30.31 -9.27 12.16
C THR A 18 31.56 -10.15 12.20
N GLU A 19 32.72 -9.55 12.46
CA GLU A 19 33.97 -10.30 12.62
C GLU A 19 33.80 -11.35 13.73
N GLY A 20 34.00 -12.63 13.38
CA GLY A 20 33.93 -13.75 14.32
C GLY A 20 32.63 -14.56 14.36
N VAL A 21 31.57 -14.18 13.62
CA VAL A 21 30.32 -14.98 13.55
C VAL A 21 30.07 -15.47 12.13
N ALA A 22 29.90 -16.78 11.97
CA ALA A 22 29.52 -17.38 10.70
C ALA A 22 28.07 -17.00 10.35
N GLY A 23 27.91 -16.05 9.43
CA GLY A 23 26.61 -15.67 8.90
C GLY A 23 26.51 -14.19 8.52
N TRP A 24 25.62 -13.91 7.58
CA TRP A 24 25.28 -12.55 7.19
C TRP A 24 24.25 -12.01 8.19
N LYS A 25 24.48 -10.79 8.69
CA LYS A 25 23.46 -10.03 9.41
C LYS A 25 22.84 -8.99 8.51
N ALA A 26 21.62 -8.60 8.86
CA ALA A 26 20.82 -7.64 8.14
C ALA A 26 20.27 -6.60 9.11
N ARG A 27 20.37 -5.33 8.76
CA ARG A 27 19.76 -4.22 9.48
C ARG A 27 18.62 -3.64 8.63
N CYS A 28 17.42 -3.57 9.19
CA CYS A 28 16.29 -2.96 8.51
C CYS A 28 16.54 -1.47 8.28
N LYS A 29 16.38 -0.96 7.07
CA LYS A 29 16.60 0.48 6.80
C LYS A 29 15.57 1.38 7.48
N LEU A 30 14.36 0.87 7.69
CA LEU A 30 13.20 1.59 8.23
C LEU A 30 13.23 1.70 9.76
N CYS A 31 13.24 0.57 10.47
CA CYS A 31 13.22 0.56 11.94
C CYS A 31 14.59 0.38 12.59
N LYS A 32 15.66 0.26 11.78
CA LYS A 32 17.05 0.00 12.22
C LYS A 32 17.24 -1.28 13.05
N LYS A 33 16.24 -2.16 13.12
CA LYS A 33 16.34 -3.44 13.82
C LYS A 33 17.33 -4.37 13.14
N GLU A 34 18.21 -4.95 13.94
CA GLU A 34 19.18 -5.95 13.51
C GLU A 34 18.60 -7.37 13.58
N MET A 35 18.89 -8.19 12.58
CA MET A 35 18.46 -9.58 12.51
C MET A 35 19.42 -10.43 11.69
N GLN A 36 19.24 -11.75 11.76
CA GLN A 36 19.94 -12.68 10.89
C GLN A 36 19.51 -12.46 9.43
N GLY A 37 20.45 -12.55 8.49
CA GLY A 37 20.25 -12.40 7.06
C GLY A 37 19.51 -13.55 6.38
N VAL A 38 18.55 -14.16 7.09
CA VAL A 38 17.68 -15.22 6.57
C VAL A 38 16.50 -14.55 5.88
N VAL A 39 16.34 -14.81 4.58
CA VAL A 39 15.30 -14.18 3.73
C VAL A 39 13.90 -14.29 4.33
N ASN A 40 13.57 -15.42 4.96
CA ASN A 40 12.26 -15.62 5.58
C ASN A 40 12.00 -14.64 6.75
N HIS A 41 13.02 -14.41 7.60
CA HIS A 41 12.94 -13.46 8.71
C HIS A 41 12.85 -12.02 8.19
N LEU A 42 13.56 -11.70 7.11
CA LEU A 42 13.48 -10.38 6.46
C LEU A 42 12.08 -10.10 5.94
N LYS A 43 11.46 -11.07 5.26
CA LYS A 43 10.08 -10.97 4.74
C LYS A 43 9.07 -10.79 5.89
N GLN A 44 9.15 -11.62 6.92
CA GLN A 44 8.26 -11.54 8.09
C GLN A 44 8.41 -10.23 8.87
N HIS A 45 9.66 -9.74 9.00
CA HIS A 45 9.89 -8.45 9.61
C HIS A 45 9.33 -7.32 8.75
N TYR A 46 9.59 -7.33 7.44
CA TYR A 46 9.13 -6.29 6.53
C TYR A 46 7.61 -6.16 6.51
N SER A 47 6.87 -7.28 6.58
CA SER A 47 5.40 -7.27 6.65
C SER A 47 4.83 -6.73 7.96
N SER A 48 5.61 -6.77 9.06
CA SER A 48 5.19 -6.31 10.40
C SER A 48 5.95 -5.06 10.87
N CYS A 49 6.81 -4.50 10.02
CA CYS A 49 7.64 -3.37 10.38
C CYS A 49 6.78 -2.10 10.38
N SER A 50 6.55 -1.55 11.58
CA SER A 50 5.65 -0.43 11.88
C SER A 50 6.07 0.94 11.28
N MET A 51 6.96 0.97 10.30
CA MET A 51 7.54 2.19 9.70
C MET A 51 7.65 2.06 8.18
N GLN A 52 6.59 1.59 7.50
CA GLN A 52 6.53 1.58 6.03
C GLN A 52 6.27 2.99 5.46
N ASP A 53 7.06 3.97 5.85
CA ASP A 53 7.17 5.25 5.14
C ASP A 53 8.37 5.14 4.19
N HIS A 54 8.13 4.69 2.95
CA HIS A 54 9.17 4.72 1.92
C HIS A 54 9.20 6.10 1.24
N PRO A 55 10.37 6.77 1.20
CA PRO A 55 10.69 7.68 0.12
C PRO A 55 10.91 6.83 -1.13
N ILE A 56 9.92 6.80 -2.02
CA ILE A 56 10.12 6.31 -3.38
C ILE A 56 11.11 7.28 -4.03
N ILE A 57 12.36 6.87 -4.19
CA ILE A 57 13.27 7.50 -5.14
C ILE A 57 12.72 7.13 -6.52
N ALA A 58 11.84 7.99 -7.02
CA ALA A 58 11.41 7.99 -8.40
C ALA A 58 12.59 8.55 -9.20
N GLU A 59 13.29 7.67 -9.90
CA GLU A 59 14.19 8.08 -10.97
C GLU A 59 13.34 8.76 -12.05
N ASN A 60 13.73 9.99 -12.36
CA ASN A 60 13.05 10.91 -13.26
C ASN A 60 13.01 10.35 -14.69
N GLU A 61 11.83 10.27 -15.29
CA GLU A 61 11.66 10.67 -16.68
C GLU A 61 10.37 11.49 -16.83
N SER A 62 10.62 12.77 -17.05
CA SER A 62 9.69 13.85 -17.37
C SER A 62 9.21 13.73 -18.81
N ILE A 63 7.89 13.68 -19.02
CA ILE A 63 7.27 14.19 -20.25
C ILE A 63 6.01 14.97 -19.86
N ASP A 64 6.07 16.24 -20.23
CA ASP A 64 5.12 17.31 -19.99
C ASP A 64 4.01 17.32 -21.06
N LEU A 65 2.94 18.11 -20.80
CA LEU A 65 1.92 18.59 -21.76
C LEU A 65 0.83 17.58 -22.22
N VAL A 66 -0.49 17.89 -22.33
CA VAL A 66 -1.23 19.14 -22.52
C VAL A 66 -2.65 19.04 -21.92
N ALA A 67 -3.14 20.16 -21.41
CA ALA A 67 -4.50 20.44 -20.97
C ALA A 67 -5.61 20.24 -22.04
N ARG A 68 -6.82 19.89 -21.59
CA ARG A 68 -8.05 20.48 -22.16
C ARG A 68 -9.18 20.51 -21.14
N SER A 69 -9.50 21.73 -20.74
CA SER A 69 -10.63 22.15 -19.90
C SER A 69 -11.98 21.95 -20.58
N THR A 70 -13.03 21.78 -19.77
CA THR A 70 -14.34 22.48 -19.73
C THR A 70 -15.38 21.53 -19.10
N ALA A 71 -16.39 21.89 -18.31
CA ALA A 71 -16.82 23.01 -17.46
C ALA A 71 -18.23 22.61 -16.94
N LEU A 72 -18.70 23.21 -15.83
CA LEU A 72 -20.05 23.21 -15.18
C LEU A 72 -20.10 22.45 -13.84
N CYS A 73 -20.59 22.98 -12.71
CA CYS A 73 -20.83 24.32 -12.17
C CYS A 73 -21.22 24.12 -10.69
N GLY A 74 -20.81 25.00 -9.78
CA GLY A 74 -21.28 25.00 -8.39
C GLY A 74 -20.41 25.88 -7.49
N GLU A 75 -20.94 27.04 -7.10
CA GLU A 75 -20.23 28.17 -6.48
C GLU A 75 -19.88 27.95 -4.99
N VAL A 76 -18.80 28.61 -4.59
CA VAL A 76 -18.17 28.63 -3.25
C VAL A 76 -18.80 29.71 -2.36
N PRO A 77 -18.69 29.57 -1.03
CA PRO A 77 -18.29 30.71 -0.21
C PRO A 77 -16.89 30.49 0.39
N ASP A 78 -16.08 31.52 0.23
CA ASP A 78 -14.74 31.70 0.79
C ASP A 78 -14.73 31.57 2.31
N THR A 79 -13.91 30.67 2.83
CA THR A 79 -13.17 30.91 4.08
C THR A 79 -11.82 30.22 3.96
N SER A 80 -10.82 31.06 3.71
CA SER A 80 -9.42 30.73 3.59
C SER A 80 -8.85 30.16 4.89
N LEU A 81 -8.65 28.84 4.93
CA LEU A 81 -7.54 28.20 5.64
C LEU A 81 -7.06 27.06 4.75
N PHE A 82 -6.12 27.38 3.86
CA PHE A 82 -5.39 26.40 3.06
C PHE A 82 -4.52 25.53 3.97
N ALA A 83 -5.11 24.47 4.53
CA ALA A 83 -4.36 23.25 4.74
C ALA A 83 -4.33 22.54 3.38
N LYS A 84 -3.16 22.44 2.75
CA LYS A 84 -2.92 21.53 1.62
C LYS A 84 -3.21 20.11 2.12
N GLU A 85 -4.46 19.68 2.02
CA GLU A 85 -4.87 18.33 2.34
C GLU A 85 -4.32 17.44 1.22
N LYS A 86 -3.15 16.86 1.48
CA LYS A 86 -2.57 15.83 0.63
C LYS A 86 -3.58 14.70 0.61
N ARG A 87 -4.33 14.56 -0.49
CA ARG A 87 -5.16 13.37 -0.72
C ARG A 87 -4.27 12.15 -0.51
N PRO A 88 -4.53 11.29 0.49
CA PRO A 88 -3.72 10.11 0.70
C PRO A 88 -3.83 9.27 -0.57
N ARG A 89 -2.70 9.01 -1.22
CA ARG A 89 -2.65 8.01 -2.28
C ARG A 89 -2.92 6.67 -1.61
N ILE A 90 -4.08 6.09 -1.93
CA ILE A 90 -4.49 4.77 -1.45
C ILE A 90 -3.46 3.75 -1.96
N THR A 91 -2.55 3.33 -1.09
CA THR A 91 -1.50 2.34 -1.40
C THR A 91 -1.94 0.92 -1.06
N HIS A 92 -2.97 0.76 -0.23
CA HIS A 92 -3.47 -0.55 0.19
C HIS A 92 -5.00 -0.51 0.38
N ILE A 93 -5.72 -1.38 -0.34
CA ILE A 93 -7.20 -1.45 -0.29
C ILE A 93 -7.74 -1.77 1.11
N GLY A 94 -6.93 -2.46 1.93
CA GLY A 94 -7.35 -2.97 3.24
C GLY A 94 -7.77 -1.91 4.26
N GLU A 95 -7.35 -0.66 4.09
CA GLU A 95 -7.78 0.46 4.95
C GLU A 95 -9.27 0.77 4.79
N TYR A 96 -9.84 0.44 3.63
CA TYR A 96 -11.25 0.67 3.30
C TYR A 96 -12.11 -0.60 3.38
N VAL A 97 -11.51 -1.75 3.70
CA VAL A 97 -12.23 -3.02 3.84
C VAL A 97 -12.69 -3.15 5.28
N MET A 98 -13.99 -2.95 5.50
CA MET A 98 -14.64 -3.24 6.77
C MET A 98 -15.31 -4.62 6.74
N LYS A 99 -15.21 -5.36 7.84
CA LYS A 99 -15.94 -6.62 8.02
C LYS A 99 -17.33 -6.32 8.54
N THR A 100 -18.33 -6.87 7.89
CA THR A 100 -19.72 -6.81 8.35
C THR A 100 -19.96 -7.84 9.45
N SER A 101 -20.90 -7.52 10.35
CA SER A 101 -21.44 -8.50 11.29
C SER A 101 -22.27 -9.55 10.54
N LYS A 102 -22.48 -10.73 11.15
CA LYS A 102 -23.27 -11.81 10.53
C LYS A 102 -24.70 -11.34 10.18
N SER A 103 -25.33 -10.58 11.06
CA SER A 103 -26.66 -10.01 10.84
C SER A 103 -26.70 -9.00 9.70
N GLU A 104 -25.69 -8.16 9.56
CA GLU A 104 -25.60 -7.20 8.44
C GLU A 104 -25.35 -7.90 7.11
N ALA A 105 -24.53 -8.95 7.11
CA ALA A 105 -24.30 -9.76 5.92
C ALA A 105 -25.62 -10.39 5.41
N GLU A 106 -26.43 -10.97 6.31
CA GLU A 106 -27.74 -11.55 5.96
C GLU A 106 -28.71 -10.50 5.37
N LEU A 107 -28.70 -9.27 5.90
CA LEU A 107 -29.51 -8.17 5.36
C LEU A 107 -29.04 -7.73 3.97
N LEU A 108 -27.72 -7.64 3.76
CA LEU A 108 -27.14 -7.29 2.46
C LEU A 108 -27.46 -8.36 1.42
N ASP A 109 -27.35 -9.64 1.78
CA ASP A 109 -27.68 -10.76 0.90
C ASP A 109 -29.15 -10.72 0.46
N LEU A 110 -30.06 -10.43 1.39
CA LEU A 110 -31.48 -10.27 1.07
C LEU A 110 -31.73 -9.10 0.11
N GLN A 111 -31.10 -7.95 0.36
CA GLN A 111 -31.21 -6.77 -0.51
C GLN A 111 -30.69 -7.05 -1.92
N ILE A 112 -29.54 -7.72 -2.04
CA ILE A 112 -28.96 -8.11 -3.32
C ILE A 112 -29.89 -9.09 -4.05
N ALA A 113 -30.43 -10.09 -3.35
CA ALA A 113 -31.37 -11.04 -3.93
C ALA A 113 -32.64 -10.34 -4.46
N CYS A 114 -33.22 -9.41 -3.70
CA CYS A 114 -34.36 -8.61 -4.13
C CYS A 114 -34.04 -7.76 -5.35
N TYR A 115 -32.86 -7.13 -5.38
CA TYR A 115 -32.42 -6.32 -6.51
C TYR A 115 -32.25 -7.14 -7.79
N ILE A 116 -31.56 -8.28 -7.71
CA ILE A 116 -31.37 -9.19 -8.85
C ILE A 116 -32.72 -9.68 -9.36
N TYR A 117 -33.61 -10.11 -8.46
CA TYR A 117 -34.95 -10.56 -8.82
C TYR A 117 -35.77 -9.47 -9.53
N ALA A 118 -35.74 -8.24 -9.02
CA ALA A 118 -36.47 -7.13 -9.62
C ALA A 118 -35.92 -6.73 -11.00
N THR A 119 -34.60 -6.80 -11.18
CA THR A 119 -33.92 -6.36 -12.42
C THR A 119 -33.92 -7.42 -13.52
N THR A 120 -33.81 -8.70 -13.16
CA THR A 120 -33.88 -9.81 -14.14
C THR A 120 -35.28 -10.08 -14.66
N ARG A 121 -36.32 -9.62 -13.96
CA ARG A 121 -37.73 -9.76 -14.39
C ARG A 121 -38.20 -8.64 -15.33
N LEU A 122 -37.36 -7.65 -15.61
CA LEU A 122 -37.65 -6.50 -16.47
C LEU A 122 -36.89 -6.52 -17.82
N LEU A 123 -36.20 -7.63 -18.13
CA LEU A 123 -35.58 -7.94 -19.43
C LEU A 123 -36.30 -9.13 -20.07
#